data_AF-A0A9D5ZPB0-F1
#
_entry.id   AF-A0A9D5ZPB0-F1
#
_cell.length_a   1.000
_cell.length_b   1.000
_cell.length_c   1.000
_cell.angle_alpha   90.00
_cell.angle_beta   90.00
_cell.angle_gamma   90.00
#
_symmetry.space_group_name_H-M   'P 1'
#
loop_
_entity.id
_entity.type
_entity.pdbx_description
1 polymer ?
#
loop_
_entity_poly.entity_id
_entity_poly.type
_entity_poly.pdbx_seq_one_letter_code
_entity_poly.pdbx_strand_id
1 'polypeptide(L)'
;MVDNRIFIYSGNHGKPDGIEDYLMIFENVLGSKGFQIEVSNQLHENAINIIIDEFTNYSENKKIIAFRKDNPNNICIFVLTEFVEKKFGVESFNNFGGIFDAASIALINVYLRLKRDDFPSVRLKDFVLLLLFSPILGAYFLADYIKYKALRLFRKNAVHPVGNFLKKQYSLFYFHMRYLGLKTLLKYADAIITSHEFIIQGYEKFDINGKKLNFLGVIYSEFNKNQVLDSLMIGKKLYIEITGSITLYRQNFLNTINYYISLMGLNKVFGLCKALPFSFLKEKVNRAAYSLHPPQTPDWKYCSPTRIYRAVAIEHNLPILTKHFSQNPIEDVCLIMENHYSLIKMIEMYFNRQIMLDFIEPRIETYNNIVKQRNAIIVKSLKAIGSK
;
A
#
# COMPACT_ATOMS: atom_id res chain seq x y z
N MET A 1 -4.68 35.11 1.63
CA MET A 1 -3.45 34.36 1.97
C MET A 1 -3.91 33.08 2.61
N VAL A 2 -3.62 31.93 1.97
CA VAL A 2 -3.88 30.64 2.61
C VAL A 2 -2.93 30.54 3.79
N ASP A 3 -3.50 30.27 4.95
CA ASP A 3 -2.74 30.05 6.17
C ASP A 3 -1.76 28.87 5.95
N ASN A 4 -0.64 28.78 6.68
CA ASN A 4 0.27 27.62 6.59
C ASN A 4 -0.35 26.32 7.17
N ARG A 5 -1.68 26.25 7.22
CA ARG A 5 -2.50 25.16 7.70
C ARG A 5 -2.80 24.18 6.57
N ILE A 6 -2.48 22.92 6.82
CA ILE A 6 -2.75 21.80 5.94
C ILE A 6 -3.66 20.84 6.71
N PHE A 7 -4.82 20.54 6.12
CA PHE A 7 -5.75 19.56 6.66
C PHE A 7 -5.61 18.25 5.92
N ILE A 8 -5.31 17.17 6.63
CA ILE A 8 -5.33 15.82 6.06
C ILE A 8 -6.74 15.26 6.23
N TYR A 9 -7.46 15.12 5.11
CA TYR A 9 -8.81 14.59 5.08
C TYR A 9 -8.79 13.07 5.24
N SER A 10 -9.41 12.60 6.32
CA SER A 10 -9.56 11.18 6.65
C SER A 10 -11.00 10.68 6.49
N GLY A 11 -11.95 11.56 6.18
CA GLY A 11 -13.38 11.22 6.10
C GLY A 11 -13.75 10.19 5.02
N ASN A 12 -12.90 10.02 4.01
CA ASN A 12 -13.06 8.99 2.97
C ASN A 12 -12.59 7.59 3.41
N HIS A 13 -12.02 7.43 4.61
CA HIS A 13 -11.58 6.14 5.15
C HIS A 13 -12.55 5.63 6.21
N GLY A 14 -12.93 4.35 6.13
CA GLY A 14 -13.78 3.73 7.15
C GLY A 14 -13.09 3.54 8.51
N LYS A 15 -11.75 3.45 8.51
CA LYS A 15 -10.89 3.34 9.70
C LYS A 15 -9.53 4.00 9.41
N PRO A 16 -8.92 4.67 10.39
CA PRO A 16 -7.61 5.32 10.21
C PRO A 16 -6.45 4.33 10.06
N ASP A 17 -6.60 3.08 10.52
CA ASP A 17 -5.56 2.05 10.52
C ASP A 17 -4.89 1.84 9.14
N GLY A 18 -5.61 2.08 8.04
CA GLY A 18 -5.10 1.93 6.67
C GLY A 18 -4.20 3.07 6.19
N ILE A 19 -4.23 4.23 6.87
CA ILE A 19 -3.49 5.44 6.48
C ILE A 19 -2.60 6.01 7.58
N GLU A 20 -2.61 5.41 8.78
CA GLU A 20 -1.85 5.87 9.95
C GLU A 20 -0.37 6.18 9.62
N ASP A 21 0.30 5.30 8.86
CA ASP A 21 1.68 5.52 8.45
C ASP A 21 1.83 6.80 7.62
N TYR A 22 0.89 7.05 6.69
CA TYR A 22 0.93 8.25 5.87
C TYR A 22 0.62 9.50 6.69
N LEU A 23 -0.35 9.44 7.61
CA LEU A 23 -0.63 10.55 8.53
C LEU A 23 0.65 10.95 9.28
N MET A 24 1.33 9.97 9.88
CA MET A 24 2.57 10.19 10.61
C MET A 24 3.70 10.70 9.69
N ILE A 25 3.83 10.18 8.47
CA ILE A 25 4.83 10.66 7.49
C ILE A 25 4.57 12.12 7.15
N PHE A 26 3.33 12.49 6.84
CA PHE A 26 2.97 13.88 6.51
C PHE A 26 3.19 14.81 7.69
N GLU A 27 2.75 14.42 8.89
CA GLU A 27 2.92 15.21 10.11
C GLU A 27 4.41 15.46 10.40
N ASN A 28 5.25 14.42 10.38
CA ASN A 28 6.68 14.55 10.64
C ASN A 28 7.40 15.37 9.56
N VAL A 29 7.15 15.06 8.29
CA VAL A 29 7.87 15.68 7.16
C VAL A 29 7.42 17.12 6.95
N LEU A 30 6.11 17.40 6.95
CA LEU A 30 5.62 18.76 6.70
C LEU A 30 5.64 19.62 7.98
N GLY A 31 5.32 19.03 9.14
CA GLY A 31 5.36 19.72 10.42
C GLY A 31 6.74 20.25 10.76
N SER A 32 7.80 19.44 10.54
CA SER A 32 9.20 19.87 10.72
C SER A 32 9.64 20.99 9.78
N LYS A 33 8.82 21.37 8.78
CA LYS A 33 9.09 22.43 7.80
C LYS A 33 8.20 23.67 7.99
N GLY A 34 7.49 23.72 9.12
CA GLY A 34 6.69 24.86 9.56
C GLY A 34 5.23 24.85 9.11
N PHE A 35 4.72 23.74 8.57
CA PHE A 35 3.29 23.61 8.31
C PHE A 35 2.56 23.21 9.60
N GLN A 36 1.37 23.78 9.82
CA GLN A 36 0.45 23.32 10.85
C GLN A 36 -0.41 22.22 10.24
N ILE A 37 -0.22 20.98 10.70
CA ILE A 37 -0.88 19.79 10.17
C ILE A 37 -2.02 19.41 11.11
N GLU A 38 -3.23 19.28 10.58
CA GLU A 38 -4.38 18.78 11.33
C GLU A 38 -5.05 17.64 10.58
N VAL A 39 -5.35 16.54 11.26
CA VAL A 39 -6.13 15.44 10.68
C VAL A 39 -7.61 15.73 10.94
N SER A 40 -8.40 15.81 9.87
CA SER A 40 -9.81 16.18 9.94
C SER A 40 -10.68 15.18 9.18
N ASN A 41 -11.90 14.98 9.63
CA ASN A 41 -12.95 14.26 8.92
C ASN A 41 -13.83 15.19 8.06
N GLN A 42 -13.51 16.48 8.03
CA GLN A 42 -14.16 17.53 7.23
C GLN A 42 -13.15 18.19 6.31
N LEU A 43 -13.63 18.65 5.14
CA LEU A 43 -12.87 19.50 4.23
C LEU A 43 -12.97 20.96 4.71
N HIS A 44 -11.86 21.68 4.66
CA HIS A 44 -11.75 23.02 5.23
C HIS A 44 -11.58 24.08 4.16
N GLU A 45 -12.33 25.18 4.30
CA GLU A 45 -12.22 26.33 3.40
C GLU A 45 -10.99 27.17 3.70
N ASN A 46 -10.46 27.83 2.66
CA ASN A 46 -9.28 28.70 2.73
C ASN A 46 -8.02 27.96 3.27
N ALA A 47 -7.92 26.67 3.00
CA ALA A 47 -6.81 25.82 3.42
C ALA A 47 -6.40 24.81 2.33
N ILE A 48 -5.22 24.22 2.50
CA ILE A 48 -4.79 23.08 1.67
C ILE A 48 -5.39 21.81 2.27
N ASN A 49 -6.19 21.10 1.47
CA ASN A 49 -6.78 19.82 1.85
C ASN A 49 -6.00 18.69 1.18
N ILE A 50 -5.29 17.87 1.97
CA ILE A 50 -4.62 16.66 1.52
C ILE A 50 -5.58 15.47 1.66
N ILE A 51 -5.93 14.83 0.57
CA ILE A 51 -6.88 13.71 0.53
C ILE A 51 -6.13 12.42 0.18
N ILE A 52 -6.05 11.48 1.13
CA ILE A 52 -5.37 10.19 0.92
C ILE A 52 -6.33 9.21 0.24
N ASP A 53 -5.87 8.55 -0.82
CA ASP A 53 -6.64 7.63 -1.65
C ASP A 53 -7.37 6.55 -0.83
N GLU A 54 -8.69 6.46 -1.00
CA GLU A 54 -9.55 5.33 -0.63
C GLU A 54 -10.71 5.22 -1.63
N PHE A 55 -11.37 6.36 -1.91
CA PHE A 55 -12.34 6.61 -2.99
C PHE A 55 -13.40 5.53 -3.30
N THR A 56 -13.59 4.55 -2.41
CA THR A 56 -14.59 3.48 -2.55
C THR A 56 -15.98 3.95 -2.13
N ASN A 57 -16.04 4.87 -1.15
CA ASN A 57 -17.27 5.36 -0.55
C ASN A 57 -17.96 6.41 -1.44
N TYR A 58 -19.17 6.06 -1.89
CA TYR A 58 -20.03 6.90 -2.73
C TYR A 58 -20.37 8.27 -2.12
N SER A 59 -20.78 8.28 -0.86
CA SER A 59 -21.21 9.51 -0.18
C SER A 59 -20.03 10.47 -0.02
N GLU A 60 -18.87 9.94 0.36
CA GLU A 60 -17.63 10.72 0.54
C GLU A 60 -17.12 11.27 -0.79
N ASN A 61 -17.16 10.48 -1.87
CA ASN A 61 -16.83 10.98 -3.21
C ASN A 61 -17.74 12.16 -3.62
N LYS A 62 -19.06 12.05 -3.37
CA LYS A 62 -20.00 13.15 -3.66
C LYS A 62 -19.73 14.39 -2.80
N LYS A 63 -19.33 14.25 -1.53
CA LYS A 63 -18.93 15.37 -0.66
C LYS A 63 -17.70 16.11 -1.21
N ILE A 64 -16.66 15.38 -1.63
CA ILE A 64 -15.46 15.99 -2.24
C ILE A 64 -15.83 16.76 -3.51
N ILE A 65 -16.69 16.19 -4.35
CA ILE A 65 -17.16 16.83 -5.59
C ILE A 65 -17.95 18.10 -5.28
N ALA A 66 -18.90 18.04 -4.33
CA ALA A 66 -19.70 19.19 -3.92
C ALA A 66 -18.82 20.31 -3.38
N PHE A 67 -17.92 19.97 -2.43
CA PHE A 67 -16.98 20.93 -1.86
C PHE A 67 -16.13 21.64 -2.92
N ARG A 68 -15.63 20.92 -3.94
CA ARG A 68 -14.84 21.53 -5.01
C ARG A 68 -15.65 22.42 -5.95
N LYS A 69 -16.95 22.14 -6.12
CA LYS A 69 -17.85 23.00 -6.90
C LYS A 69 -18.21 24.27 -6.14
N ASP A 70 -18.50 24.13 -4.85
CA ASP A 70 -18.92 25.24 -3.99
C ASP A 70 -17.74 26.14 -3.63
N ASN A 71 -16.54 25.57 -3.55
CA ASN A 71 -15.30 26.27 -3.22
C ASN A 71 -14.21 26.04 -4.27
N PRO A 72 -14.31 26.63 -5.49
CA PRO A 72 -13.38 26.39 -6.59
C PRO A 72 -11.94 26.84 -6.27
N ASN A 73 -11.78 27.87 -5.43
CA ASN A 73 -10.47 28.42 -5.06
C ASN A 73 -9.74 27.61 -3.98
N ASN A 74 -10.40 26.66 -3.32
CA ASN A 74 -9.71 25.80 -2.34
C ASN A 74 -8.70 24.89 -3.05
N ILE A 75 -7.62 24.55 -2.35
CA ILE A 75 -6.57 23.68 -2.86
C ILE A 75 -6.84 22.26 -2.37
N CYS A 76 -7.03 21.33 -3.30
CA CYS A 76 -7.13 19.90 -3.01
C CYS A 76 -5.96 19.14 -3.62
N ILE A 77 -5.19 18.48 -2.77
CA ILE A 77 -4.02 17.67 -3.14
C ILE A 77 -4.34 16.22 -2.86
N PHE A 78 -4.24 15.36 -3.86
CA PHE A 78 -4.51 13.94 -3.68
C PHE A 78 -3.22 13.17 -3.40
N VAL A 79 -3.27 12.22 -2.49
CA VAL A 79 -2.16 11.30 -2.21
C VAL A 79 -2.49 9.94 -2.79
N LEU A 80 -1.74 9.53 -3.81
CA LEU A 80 -1.95 8.23 -4.47
C LEU A 80 -1.02 7.19 -3.88
N THR A 81 -1.59 6.08 -3.41
CA THR A 81 -0.83 5.01 -2.75
C THR A 81 -0.79 3.71 -3.52
N GLU A 82 -1.60 3.57 -4.57
CA GLU A 82 -1.79 2.32 -5.30
C GLU A 82 -1.22 2.37 -6.74
N PHE A 83 -0.74 1.21 -7.20
CA PHE A 83 -0.21 1.05 -8.55
C PHE A 83 -1.32 0.72 -9.55
N VAL A 84 -1.39 1.47 -10.65
CA VAL A 84 -2.27 1.13 -11.78
C VAL A 84 -1.62 0.03 -12.60
N GLU A 85 -2.21 -1.16 -12.62
CA GLU A 85 -1.76 -2.28 -13.43
C GLU A 85 -2.74 -2.57 -14.56
N LYS A 86 -2.20 -2.80 -15.76
CA LYS A 86 -2.95 -3.26 -16.92
C LYS A 86 -2.59 -4.70 -17.25
N LYS A 87 -3.57 -5.59 -17.26
CA LYS A 87 -3.38 -7.00 -17.60
C LYS A 87 -4.55 -7.50 -18.44
N PHE A 88 -4.27 -8.20 -19.54
CA PHE A 88 -5.27 -8.70 -20.48
C PHE A 88 -6.30 -7.63 -20.93
N GLY A 89 -5.86 -6.38 -21.09
CA GLY A 89 -6.71 -5.27 -21.54
C GLY A 89 -7.57 -4.60 -20.45
N VAL A 90 -7.63 -5.15 -19.22
CA VAL A 90 -8.30 -4.50 -18.08
C VAL A 90 -7.30 -3.74 -17.20
N GLU A 91 -7.77 -2.66 -16.59
CA GLU A 91 -6.98 -1.76 -15.72
C GLU A 91 -7.65 -1.69 -14.34
N SER A 92 -6.85 -1.87 -13.28
CA SER A 92 -7.28 -1.76 -11.88
C SER A 92 -6.05 -1.53 -10.97
N PHE A 93 -6.27 -1.29 -9.69
CA PHE A 93 -5.19 -1.24 -8.71
C PHE A 93 -4.65 -2.61 -8.37
N ASN A 94 -3.32 -2.70 -8.31
CA ASN A 94 -2.59 -3.90 -7.90
C ASN A 94 -3.05 -5.18 -8.61
N ASN A 95 -3.44 -5.07 -9.89
CA ASN A 95 -3.94 -6.19 -10.68
C ASN A 95 -2.82 -7.12 -11.15
N PHE A 96 -2.25 -7.87 -10.21
CA PHE A 96 -1.21 -8.87 -10.47
C PHE A 96 -1.78 -10.26 -10.82
N GLY A 97 -3.11 -10.38 -10.86
CA GLY A 97 -3.87 -11.62 -10.98
C GLY A 97 -3.83 -12.32 -12.33
N GLY A 98 -4.50 -13.46 -12.45
CA GLY A 98 -4.57 -14.25 -13.69
C GLY A 98 -5.64 -13.77 -14.67
N ILE A 99 -5.87 -14.56 -15.74
CA ILE A 99 -6.94 -14.30 -16.70
C ILE A 99 -8.34 -14.30 -16.05
N PHE A 100 -8.52 -15.11 -15.01
CA PHE A 100 -9.78 -15.15 -14.25
C PHE A 100 -10.04 -13.85 -13.46
N ASP A 101 -8.99 -13.25 -12.91
CA ASP A 101 -9.10 -11.97 -12.22
C ASP A 101 -9.41 -10.86 -13.22
N ALA A 102 -8.78 -10.89 -14.41
CA ALA A 102 -9.14 -9.99 -15.49
C ALA A 102 -10.61 -10.12 -15.93
N ALA A 103 -11.11 -11.34 -16.04
CA ALA A 103 -12.52 -11.61 -16.33
C ALA A 103 -13.45 -11.06 -15.25
N SER A 104 -13.09 -11.25 -13.98
CA SER A 104 -13.83 -10.72 -12.83
C SER A 104 -13.84 -9.19 -12.80
N ILE A 105 -12.71 -8.54 -13.13
CA ILE A 105 -12.64 -7.08 -13.30
C ILE A 105 -13.53 -6.62 -14.46
N ALA A 106 -13.50 -7.29 -15.61
CA ALA A 106 -14.33 -6.91 -16.76
C ALA A 106 -15.83 -6.90 -16.41
N LEU A 107 -16.30 -7.93 -15.70
CA LEU A 107 -17.68 -8.03 -15.21
C LEU A 107 -18.01 -6.90 -14.23
N ILE A 108 -17.20 -6.74 -13.19
CA ILE A 108 -17.51 -5.77 -12.13
C ILE A 108 -17.38 -4.33 -12.63
N ASN A 109 -16.48 -4.06 -13.60
CA ASN A 109 -16.33 -2.75 -14.22
C ASN A 109 -17.61 -2.29 -14.91
N VAL A 110 -18.22 -3.15 -15.73
CA VAL A 110 -19.49 -2.85 -16.39
C VAL A 110 -20.61 -2.73 -15.36
N TYR A 111 -20.73 -3.70 -14.45
CA TYR A 111 -21.77 -3.68 -13.42
C TYR A 111 -21.74 -2.42 -12.56
N LEU A 112 -20.59 -2.07 -11.99
CA LEU A 112 -20.45 -0.92 -11.10
C LEU A 112 -20.78 0.38 -11.81
N ARG A 113 -20.31 0.57 -13.04
CA ARG A 113 -20.52 1.81 -13.80
C ARG A 113 -21.93 1.95 -14.36
N LEU A 114 -22.69 0.86 -14.43
CA LEU A 114 -24.15 0.90 -14.67
C LEU A 114 -24.94 1.19 -13.38
N LYS A 115 -24.42 0.79 -12.22
CA LYS A 115 -25.11 0.92 -10.93
C LYS A 115 -24.77 2.20 -10.17
N ARG A 116 -23.61 2.81 -10.45
CA ARG A 116 -23.10 3.98 -9.76
C ARG A 116 -22.91 5.13 -10.74
N ASP A 117 -23.69 6.19 -10.53
CA ASP A 117 -23.69 7.43 -11.31
C ASP A 117 -22.46 8.32 -11.04
N ASP A 118 -21.75 8.11 -9.93
CA ASP A 118 -20.50 8.81 -9.63
C ASP A 118 -19.30 8.27 -10.40
N PHE A 119 -19.40 7.08 -11.02
CA PHE A 119 -18.31 6.53 -11.83
C PHE A 119 -18.40 6.99 -13.29
N PRO A 120 -17.29 6.96 -14.05
CA PRO A 120 -17.32 7.35 -15.44
C PRO A 120 -18.25 6.42 -16.24
N SER A 121 -18.94 6.91 -17.28
CA SER A 121 -19.89 6.09 -18.05
C SER A 121 -19.26 4.90 -18.78
N VAL A 122 -19.93 3.74 -18.80
CA VAL A 122 -19.45 2.53 -19.50
C VAL A 122 -19.21 2.84 -20.97
N ARG A 123 -18.05 2.42 -21.52
CA ARG A 123 -17.70 2.58 -22.94
C ARG A 123 -17.95 1.26 -23.68
N LEU A 124 -18.13 1.33 -25.01
CA LEU A 124 -18.32 0.13 -25.85
C LEU A 124 -17.21 -0.91 -25.65
N LYS A 125 -15.95 -0.47 -25.55
CA LYS A 125 -14.81 -1.37 -25.31
C LYS A 125 -14.93 -2.17 -24.01
N ASP A 126 -15.60 -1.63 -22.99
CA ASP A 126 -15.77 -2.30 -21.70
C ASP A 126 -16.75 -3.48 -21.86
N PHE A 127 -17.82 -3.32 -22.65
CA PHE A 127 -18.74 -4.40 -23.02
C PHE A 127 -18.06 -5.47 -23.90
N VAL A 128 -17.24 -5.05 -24.87
CA VAL A 128 -16.48 -5.99 -25.72
C VAL A 128 -15.54 -6.84 -24.86
N LEU A 129 -14.80 -6.23 -23.94
CA LEU A 129 -13.93 -6.98 -23.01
C LEU A 129 -14.75 -7.96 -22.15
N LEU A 130 -15.89 -7.52 -21.61
CA LEU A 130 -16.77 -8.42 -20.85
C LEU A 130 -17.28 -9.59 -21.70
N LEU A 131 -17.68 -9.34 -22.95
CA LEU A 131 -18.14 -10.37 -23.86
C LEU A 131 -17.04 -11.41 -24.11
N LEU A 132 -15.81 -10.96 -24.37
CA LEU A 132 -14.65 -11.83 -24.58
C LEU A 132 -14.32 -12.68 -23.34
N PHE A 133 -14.49 -12.12 -22.14
CA PHE A 133 -14.26 -12.84 -20.88
C PHE A 133 -15.46 -13.65 -20.38
N SER A 134 -16.64 -13.45 -20.96
CA SER A 134 -17.88 -14.12 -20.52
C SER A 134 -17.81 -15.66 -20.54
N PRO A 135 -17.12 -16.34 -21.48
CA PRO A 135 -17.00 -17.80 -21.44
C PRO A 135 -16.22 -18.30 -20.21
N ILE A 136 -15.19 -17.57 -19.79
CA ILE A 136 -14.38 -17.93 -18.61
C ILE A 136 -15.22 -17.82 -17.34
N LEU A 137 -15.99 -16.74 -17.22
CA LEU A 137 -16.92 -16.56 -16.11
C LEU A 137 -18.03 -17.63 -16.12
N GLY A 138 -18.59 -17.91 -17.30
CA GLY A 138 -19.61 -18.95 -17.48
C GLY A 138 -19.11 -20.32 -17.04
N ALA A 139 -17.91 -20.72 -17.48
CA ALA A 139 -17.28 -21.98 -17.08
C ALA A 139 -17.05 -22.06 -15.56
N TYR A 140 -16.58 -20.96 -14.95
CA TYR A 140 -16.39 -20.88 -13.50
C TYR A 140 -17.71 -21.05 -12.74
N PHE A 141 -18.74 -20.28 -13.09
CA PHE A 141 -20.03 -20.35 -12.42
C PHE A 141 -20.71 -21.70 -12.63
N LEU A 142 -20.58 -22.32 -13.81
CA LEU A 142 -21.08 -23.65 -14.08
C LEU A 142 -20.38 -24.70 -13.20
N ALA A 143 -19.05 -24.66 -13.10
CA ALA A 143 -18.27 -25.56 -12.26
C ALA A 143 -18.63 -25.41 -10.76
N ASP A 144 -18.68 -24.17 -10.26
CA ASP A 144 -19.06 -23.91 -8.87
C ASP A 144 -20.53 -24.30 -8.61
N TYR A 145 -21.44 -24.16 -9.59
CA TYR A 145 -22.83 -24.59 -9.49
C TYR A 145 -22.97 -26.12 -9.44
N ILE A 146 -22.26 -26.85 -10.30
CA ILE A 146 -22.20 -28.32 -10.26
C ILE A 146 -21.68 -28.78 -8.89
N LYS A 147 -20.60 -28.17 -8.40
CA LYS A 147 -20.05 -28.43 -7.07
C LYS A 147 -21.05 -28.15 -5.96
N TYR A 148 -21.76 -27.02 -6.03
CA TYR A 148 -22.82 -26.68 -5.07
C TYR A 148 -23.95 -27.72 -5.06
N LYS A 149 -24.44 -28.14 -6.24
CA LYS A 149 -25.48 -29.19 -6.36
C LYS A 149 -25.02 -30.51 -5.78
N ALA A 150 -23.80 -30.95 -6.10
CA ALA A 150 -23.22 -32.17 -5.54
C ALA A 150 -23.09 -32.08 -4.01
N LEU A 151 -22.56 -30.98 -3.48
CA LEU A 151 -22.41 -30.79 -2.02
C LEU A 151 -23.75 -30.69 -1.29
N ARG A 152 -24.79 -30.12 -1.92
CA ARG A 152 -26.12 -29.99 -1.31
C ARG A 152 -26.79 -31.35 -1.06
N LEU A 153 -26.43 -32.38 -1.82
CA LEU A 153 -26.87 -33.76 -1.56
C LEU A 153 -26.34 -34.29 -0.22
N PHE A 154 -25.17 -33.80 0.22
CA PHE A 154 -24.50 -34.28 1.44
C PHE A 154 -24.51 -33.27 2.60
N ARG A 155 -24.74 -31.98 2.33
CA ARG A 155 -24.69 -30.89 3.33
C ARG A 155 -25.79 -29.87 3.06
N LYS A 156 -26.78 -29.75 3.97
CA LYS A 156 -27.89 -28.80 3.86
C LYS A 156 -27.47 -27.32 3.80
N ASN A 157 -26.30 -26.97 4.36
CA ASN A 157 -25.80 -25.58 4.46
C ASN A 157 -24.72 -25.25 3.41
N ALA A 158 -24.77 -25.85 2.22
CA ALA A 158 -23.82 -25.50 1.15
C ALA A 158 -23.99 -24.03 0.73
N VAL A 159 -22.89 -23.29 0.62
CA VAL A 159 -22.90 -21.87 0.22
C VAL A 159 -23.13 -21.76 -1.30
N HIS A 160 -24.01 -20.84 -1.71
CA HIS A 160 -24.31 -20.60 -3.12
C HIS A 160 -23.07 -20.10 -3.90
N PRO A 161 -22.89 -20.51 -5.17
CA PRO A 161 -21.74 -20.10 -6.01
C PRO A 161 -21.47 -18.60 -6.03
N VAL A 162 -22.53 -17.78 -6.14
CA VAL A 162 -22.42 -16.31 -6.17
C VAL A 162 -21.80 -15.77 -4.88
N GLY A 163 -22.24 -16.26 -3.72
CA GLY A 163 -21.68 -15.83 -2.43
C GLY A 163 -20.21 -16.19 -2.29
N ASN A 164 -19.83 -17.39 -2.76
CA ASN A 164 -18.43 -17.82 -2.80
C ASN A 164 -17.59 -16.98 -3.77
N PHE A 165 -18.11 -16.66 -4.95
CA PHE A 165 -17.46 -15.79 -5.93
C PHE A 165 -17.20 -14.40 -5.35
N LEU A 166 -18.23 -13.75 -4.82
CA LEU A 166 -18.10 -12.43 -4.21
C LEU A 166 -17.08 -12.43 -3.06
N LYS A 167 -17.11 -13.45 -2.20
CA LYS A 167 -16.16 -13.57 -1.08
C LYS A 167 -14.72 -13.77 -1.57
N LYS A 168 -14.50 -14.60 -2.59
CA LYS A 168 -13.17 -14.84 -3.17
C LYS A 168 -12.63 -13.60 -3.89
N GLN A 169 -13.51 -12.84 -4.55
CA GLN A 169 -13.15 -11.70 -5.38
C GLN A 169 -13.28 -10.35 -4.67
N TYR A 170 -13.63 -10.34 -3.38
CA TYR A 170 -13.86 -9.11 -2.62
C TYR A 170 -12.71 -8.12 -2.72
N SER A 171 -11.46 -8.57 -2.51
CA SER A 171 -10.29 -7.70 -2.58
C SER A 171 -10.09 -7.11 -3.98
N LEU A 172 -10.34 -7.90 -5.03
CA LEU A 172 -10.22 -7.46 -6.42
C LEU A 172 -11.25 -6.38 -6.75
N PHE A 173 -12.50 -6.59 -6.31
CA PHE A 173 -13.59 -5.63 -6.50
C PHE A 173 -13.36 -4.35 -5.71
N TYR A 174 -12.86 -4.47 -4.49
CA TYR A 174 -12.46 -3.35 -3.65
C TYR A 174 -11.42 -2.47 -4.36
N PHE A 175 -10.32 -3.06 -4.84
CA PHE A 175 -9.29 -2.32 -5.58
C PHE A 175 -9.82 -1.71 -6.90
N HIS A 176 -10.72 -2.41 -7.60
CA HIS A 176 -11.32 -1.86 -8.82
C HIS A 176 -12.28 -0.69 -8.54
N MET A 177 -13.09 -0.77 -7.48
CA MET A 177 -13.94 0.34 -7.04
C MET A 177 -13.11 1.56 -6.67
N ARG A 178 -12.03 1.35 -5.92
CA ARG A 178 -11.08 2.40 -5.53
C ARG A 178 -10.45 3.08 -6.76
N TYR A 179 -10.03 2.28 -7.75
CA TYR A 179 -9.56 2.77 -9.05
C TYR A 179 -10.59 3.63 -9.79
N LEU A 180 -11.84 3.16 -9.90
CA LEU A 180 -12.90 3.92 -10.58
C LEU A 180 -13.24 5.23 -9.85
N GLY A 181 -13.30 5.19 -8.51
CA GLY A 181 -13.51 6.37 -7.67
C GLY A 181 -12.42 7.42 -7.86
N LEU A 182 -11.16 6.99 -7.83
CA LEU A 182 -10.04 7.89 -8.10
C LEU A 182 -10.16 8.53 -9.48
N LYS A 183 -10.46 7.76 -10.54
CA LYS A 183 -10.59 8.32 -11.90
C LYS A 183 -11.65 9.40 -12.01
N THR A 184 -12.77 9.24 -11.31
CA THR A 184 -13.79 10.29 -11.23
C THR A 184 -13.24 11.55 -10.58
N LEU A 185 -12.48 11.39 -9.49
CA LEU A 185 -12.11 12.49 -8.61
C LEU A 185 -10.85 13.24 -9.05
N LEU A 186 -9.95 12.62 -9.81
CA LEU A 186 -8.69 13.23 -10.23
C LEU A 186 -8.85 14.57 -10.97
N LYS A 187 -9.98 14.79 -11.67
CA LYS A 187 -10.28 16.08 -12.33
C LYS A 187 -10.47 17.24 -11.37
N TYR A 188 -10.70 16.96 -10.08
CA TYR A 188 -10.87 17.94 -9.01
C TYR A 188 -9.60 18.17 -8.18
N ALA A 189 -8.51 17.44 -8.49
CA ALA A 189 -7.23 17.63 -7.84
C ALA A 189 -6.47 18.81 -8.47
N ASP A 190 -5.94 19.69 -7.63
CA ASP A 190 -5.05 20.79 -8.02
C ASP A 190 -3.61 20.29 -8.17
N ALA A 191 -3.24 19.31 -7.36
CA ALA A 191 -1.97 18.64 -7.43
C ALA A 191 -2.04 17.21 -6.86
N ILE A 192 -1.00 16.44 -7.12
CA ILE A 192 -0.88 15.05 -6.69
C ILE A 192 0.47 14.82 -6.00
N ILE A 193 0.44 14.15 -4.87
CA ILE A 193 1.60 13.55 -4.22
C ILE A 193 1.43 12.03 -4.35
N THR A 194 2.53 11.29 -4.53
CA THR A 194 2.47 9.82 -4.55
C THR A 194 3.33 9.23 -3.43
N SER A 195 3.07 7.97 -3.09
CA SER A 195 3.92 7.21 -2.15
C SER A 195 5.10 6.51 -2.82
N HIS A 196 5.14 6.50 -4.16
CA HIS A 196 6.15 5.78 -4.94
C HIS A 196 6.30 6.38 -6.34
N GLU A 197 7.49 6.30 -6.92
CA GLU A 197 7.84 6.85 -8.23
C GLU A 197 7.07 6.16 -9.36
N PHE A 198 6.96 4.83 -9.32
CA PHE A 198 6.22 4.06 -10.33
C PHE A 198 4.72 4.32 -10.36
N ILE A 199 4.14 4.87 -9.29
CA ILE A 199 2.75 5.32 -9.30
C ILE A 199 2.61 6.44 -10.33
N ILE A 200 3.51 7.43 -10.33
CA ILE A 200 3.51 8.56 -11.27
C ILE A 200 3.46 8.05 -12.72
N GLN A 201 4.33 7.10 -13.07
CA GLN A 201 4.41 6.51 -14.42
C GLN A 201 3.08 5.84 -14.85
N GLY A 202 2.36 5.22 -13.92
CA GLY A 202 1.06 4.62 -14.17
C GLY A 202 -0.02 5.65 -14.53
N TYR A 203 0.10 6.88 -14.02
CA TYR A 203 -0.86 7.96 -14.21
C TYR A 203 -0.45 9.03 -15.23
N GLU A 204 0.82 9.11 -15.64
CA GLU A 204 1.26 10.06 -16.67
C GLU A 204 0.52 9.87 -18.01
N LYS A 205 0.00 8.67 -18.25
CA LYS A 205 -0.81 8.33 -19.43
C LYS A 205 -2.28 8.72 -19.30
N PHE A 206 -2.72 9.19 -18.14
CA PHE A 206 -4.09 9.64 -17.92
C PHE A 206 -4.22 11.07 -18.40
N ASP A 207 -4.89 11.23 -19.54
CA ASP A 207 -5.43 12.53 -19.93
C ASP A 207 -6.82 12.71 -19.30
N ILE A 208 -6.97 13.76 -18.51
CA ILE A 208 -8.22 14.11 -17.85
C ILE A 208 -8.75 15.38 -18.52
N ASN A 209 -9.62 15.20 -19.51
CA ASN A 209 -10.24 16.28 -20.28
C ASN A 209 -9.22 17.24 -20.93
N GLY A 210 -8.10 16.73 -21.44
CA GLY A 210 -7.02 17.55 -22.02
C GLY A 210 -6.09 18.19 -20.99
N LYS A 211 -6.31 17.97 -19.68
CA LYS A 211 -5.47 18.50 -18.60
C LYS A 211 -4.47 17.44 -18.15
N LYS A 212 -3.19 17.75 -18.29
CA LYS A 212 -2.11 16.96 -17.68
C LYS A 212 -2.19 17.05 -16.15
N LEU A 213 -2.05 15.91 -15.49
CA LEU A 213 -1.96 15.82 -14.04
C LEU A 213 -0.72 16.56 -13.51
N ASN A 214 -0.88 17.32 -12.43
CA ASN A 214 0.18 18.08 -11.78
C ASN A 214 0.76 17.29 -10.60
N PHE A 215 1.87 16.57 -10.82
CA PHE A 215 2.55 15.81 -9.77
C PHE A 215 3.57 16.70 -9.05
N LEU A 216 3.45 16.80 -7.72
CA LEU A 216 4.42 17.50 -6.86
C LEU A 216 5.63 16.62 -6.55
N GLY A 217 5.48 15.31 -6.63
CA GLY A 217 6.52 14.32 -6.39
C GLY A 217 6.07 13.18 -5.47
N VAL A 218 7.07 12.45 -4.97
CA VAL A 218 6.89 11.35 -4.01
C VAL A 218 7.18 11.86 -2.61
N ILE A 219 6.28 11.63 -1.66
CA ILE A 219 6.55 11.89 -0.24
C ILE A 219 7.35 10.71 0.34
N TYR A 220 8.49 11.01 0.95
CA TYR A 220 9.33 10.00 1.60
C TYR A 220 9.27 10.17 3.10
N SER A 221 9.24 9.05 3.81
CA SER A 221 9.48 9.02 5.25
C SER A 221 10.89 9.51 5.59
N GLU A 222 11.07 10.17 6.73
CA GLU A 222 12.38 10.49 7.28
C GLU A 222 12.59 9.73 8.58
N PHE A 223 13.79 9.16 8.78
CA PHE A 223 14.13 8.52 10.05
C PHE A 223 14.67 9.54 11.04
N ASN A 224 14.18 9.50 12.28
CA ASN A 224 14.92 10.06 13.40
C ASN A 224 16.11 9.13 13.72
N LYS A 225 17.30 9.50 13.25
CA LYS A 225 18.53 8.68 13.36
C LYS A 225 18.74 8.18 14.80
N ASN A 226 18.78 9.09 15.77
CA ASN A 226 19.05 8.76 17.17
C ASN A 226 17.99 7.80 17.74
N GLN A 227 16.71 8.11 17.53
CA GLN A 227 15.62 7.25 17.97
C GLN A 227 15.74 5.83 17.38
N VAL A 228 16.07 5.70 16.09
CA VAL A 228 16.25 4.39 15.48
C VAL A 228 17.43 3.66 16.10
N LEU A 229 18.60 4.29 16.20
CA LEU A 229 19.79 3.64 16.78
C LEU A 229 19.55 3.19 18.23
N ASP A 230 18.84 4.00 19.03
CA ASP A 230 18.56 3.72 20.44
C ASP A 230 17.53 2.61 20.64
N SER A 231 16.59 2.43 19.70
CA SER A 231 15.45 1.50 19.87
C SER A 231 15.57 0.20 19.08
N LEU A 232 16.33 0.16 17.98
CA LEU A 232 16.38 -0.97 17.07
C LEU A 232 16.79 -2.26 17.79
N MET A 233 15.97 -3.31 17.64
CA MET A 233 16.09 -4.63 18.29
C MET A 233 16.07 -4.65 19.83
N ILE A 234 15.93 -3.51 20.52
CA ILE A 234 15.90 -3.50 21.98
C ILE A 234 14.66 -4.20 22.52
N GLY A 235 14.86 -5.14 23.44
CA GLY A 235 13.78 -5.95 24.03
C GLY A 235 13.13 -6.93 23.05
N LYS A 236 13.68 -7.12 21.85
CA LYS A 236 13.17 -8.05 20.84
C LYS A 236 13.75 -9.44 21.01
N LYS A 237 13.02 -10.46 20.54
CA LYS A 237 13.49 -11.85 20.52
C LYS A 237 14.16 -12.18 19.19
N LEU A 238 15.19 -13.01 19.23
CA LEU A 238 15.91 -13.48 18.04
C LEU A 238 15.08 -14.49 17.23
N TYR A 239 14.24 -13.97 16.35
CA TYR A 239 13.55 -14.70 15.29
C TYR A 239 13.14 -13.71 14.18
N ILE A 240 12.50 -14.21 13.12
CA ILE A 240 11.99 -13.42 12.00
C ILE A 240 10.46 -13.42 12.04
N GLU A 241 9.83 -12.25 11.87
CA GLU A 241 8.38 -12.16 11.68
C GLU A 241 8.01 -11.70 10.26
N ILE A 242 6.88 -12.18 9.75
CA ILE A 242 6.24 -11.70 8.54
C ILE A 242 4.89 -11.09 8.94
N THR A 243 4.66 -9.83 8.61
CA THR A 243 3.38 -9.17 8.83
C THR A 243 2.49 -9.20 7.58
N GLY A 244 1.19 -9.19 7.81
CA GLY A 244 0.15 -9.08 6.79
C GLY A 244 -0.25 -10.37 6.10
N SER A 245 -0.89 -10.26 4.93
CA SER A 245 -1.49 -11.42 4.26
C SER A 245 -0.44 -12.48 3.91
N ILE A 246 -0.63 -13.70 4.42
CA ILE A 246 0.21 -14.87 4.14
C ILE A 246 -0.34 -15.58 2.91
N THR A 247 0.22 -15.24 1.74
CA THR A 247 -0.04 -15.96 0.50
C THR A 247 0.74 -17.28 0.48
N LEU A 248 0.38 -18.20 -0.42
CA LEU A 248 1.15 -19.44 -0.62
C LEU A 248 2.63 -19.14 -0.91
N TYR A 249 2.91 -18.10 -1.70
CA TYR A 249 4.28 -17.68 -2.00
C TYR A 249 5.05 -17.24 -0.75
N ARG A 250 4.42 -16.46 0.13
CA ARG A 250 5.03 -16.05 1.41
C ARG A 250 5.18 -17.20 2.39
N GLN A 251 4.23 -18.13 2.41
CA GLN A 251 4.33 -19.35 3.21
C GLN A 251 5.54 -20.18 2.80
N ASN A 252 5.82 -20.28 1.50
CA ASN A 252 7.00 -20.98 1.01
C ASN A 252 8.29 -20.34 1.53
N PHE A 253 8.41 -19.01 1.53
CA PHE A 253 9.57 -18.33 2.13
C PHE A 253 9.73 -18.64 3.62
N LEU A 254 8.63 -18.60 4.38
CA LEU A 254 8.65 -18.96 5.81
C LEU A 254 9.16 -20.39 6.01
N ASN A 255 8.65 -21.34 5.23
CA ASN A 255 9.05 -22.74 5.30
C ASN A 255 10.53 -22.92 4.92
N THR A 256 11.01 -22.24 3.89
CA THR A 256 12.42 -22.28 3.47
C THR A 256 13.34 -21.75 4.57
N ILE A 257 12.99 -20.63 5.21
CA ILE A 257 13.78 -20.08 6.33
C ILE A 257 13.79 -21.04 7.52
N ASN A 258 12.63 -21.62 7.89
CA ASN A 258 12.55 -22.58 8.98
C ASN A 258 13.32 -23.87 8.70
N TYR A 259 13.33 -24.31 7.44
CA TYR A 259 14.17 -25.40 6.99
C TYR A 259 15.66 -25.07 7.20
N TYR A 260 16.12 -23.87 6.83
CA TYR A 260 17.51 -23.46 7.06
C TYR A 260 17.87 -23.38 8.54
N ILE A 261 17.00 -22.81 9.38
CA ILE A 261 17.20 -22.78 10.84
C ILE A 261 17.41 -24.21 11.39
N SER A 262 16.59 -25.15 10.93
CA SER A 262 16.64 -26.54 11.39
C SER A 262 17.88 -27.27 10.86
N LEU A 263 18.18 -27.11 9.56
CA LEU A 263 19.32 -27.73 8.89
C LEU A 263 20.65 -27.31 9.53
N MET A 264 20.76 -26.05 9.94
CA MET A 264 21.96 -25.50 10.59
C MET A 264 22.01 -25.76 12.11
N GLY A 265 21.00 -26.42 12.69
CA GLY A 265 20.93 -26.66 14.14
C GLY A 265 20.77 -25.39 14.99
N LEU A 266 20.23 -24.32 14.40
CA LEU A 266 20.12 -23.00 15.05
C LEU A 266 18.89 -22.87 15.97
N ASN A 267 18.01 -23.87 16.01
CA ASN A 267 16.73 -23.85 16.71
C ASN A 267 16.82 -23.60 18.22
N LYS A 268 18.00 -23.75 18.84
CA LYS A 268 18.24 -23.44 20.26
C LYS A 268 18.49 -21.95 20.52
N VAL A 269 18.92 -21.20 19.51
CA VAL A 269 19.37 -19.79 19.64
C VAL A 269 18.49 -18.86 18.80
N PHE A 270 18.06 -19.33 17.63
CA PHE A 270 17.23 -18.59 16.68
C PHE A 270 15.84 -19.23 16.58
N GLY A 271 14.81 -18.48 16.97
CA GLY A 271 13.43 -18.96 16.91
C GLY A 271 12.93 -19.10 15.47
N LEU A 272 11.99 -20.01 15.27
CA LEU A 272 11.34 -20.19 13.96
C LEU A 272 10.69 -18.90 13.48
N CYS A 273 10.73 -18.68 12.16
CA CYS A 273 10.04 -17.62 11.46
C CYS A 273 8.52 -17.76 11.63
N LYS A 274 7.84 -16.66 11.95
CA LYS A 274 6.40 -16.63 12.29
C LYS A 274 5.65 -15.60 11.46
N ALA A 275 4.43 -15.94 11.09
CA ALA A 275 3.46 -14.97 10.59
C ALA A 275 2.74 -14.30 11.76
N LEU A 276 2.67 -12.96 11.75
CA LEU A 276 1.86 -12.20 12.69
C LEU A 276 0.67 -11.55 11.97
N PRO A 277 -0.55 -11.70 12.50
CA PRO A 277 -1.70 -10.97 11.98
C PRO A 277 -1.58 -9.49 12.32
N PHE A 278 -2.18 -8.62 11.49
CA PHE A 278 -2.17 -7.16 11.71
C PHE A 278 -2.74 -6.72 13.06
N SER A 279 -3.65 -7.51 13.66
CA SER A 279 -4.24 -7.21 14.97
C SER A 279 -3.22 -7.25 16.12
N PHE A 280 -2.10 -7.97 15.96
CA PHE A 280 -1.06 -8.11 16.99
C PHE A 280 -0.11 -6.91 17.06
N LEU A 281 -0.27 -5.90 16.20
CA LEU A 281 0.53 -4.68 16.25
C LEU A 281 0.32 -3.86 17.54
N LYS A 282 -0.76 -4.13 18.29
CA LYS A 282 -1.06 -3.46 19.57
C LYS A 282 -0.33 -4.06 20.77
N GLU A 283 0.18 -5.30 20.67
CA GLU A 283 0.90 -5.97 21.76
C GLU A 283 2.41 -5.76 21.61
N LYS A 284 3.02 -5.01 22.55
CA LYS A 284 4.46 -4.73 22.55
C LYS A 284 5.32 -5.93 23.00
N VAL A 285 4.72 -6.96 23.59
CA VAL A 285 5.44 -8.07 24.22
C VAL A 285 5.74 -9.16 23.17
N ASN A 286 6.98 -9.65 23.13
CA ASN A 286 7.43 -10.76 22.28
C ASN A 286 7.46 -10.51 20.75
N ARG A 287 7.91 -9.33 20.30
CA ARG A 287 8.17 -9.07 18.88
C ARG A 287 9.55 -9.57 18.42
N ALA A 288 9.67 -9.84 17.13
CA ALA A 288 10.91 -10.30 16.50
C ALA A 288 11.98 -9.21 16.47
N ALA A 289 13.26 -9.58 16.40
CA ALA A 289 14.32 -8.63 16.09
C ALA A 289 14.32 -8.24 14.60
N TYR A 290 13.77 -9.12 13.74
CA TYR A 290 13.78 -8.96 12.30
C TYR A 290 12.38 -9.04 11.71
N SER A 291 12.09 -8.22 10.71
CA SER A 291 10.86 -8.25 9.92
C SER A 291 11.17 -8.62 8.48
N LEU A 292 10.57 -9.69 7.96
CA LEU A 292 10.75 -10.12 6.57
C LEU A 292 9.65 -9.54 5.68
N HIS A 293 10.07 -8.94 4.57
CA HIS A 293 9.20 -8.28 3.61
C HIS A 293 9.21 -8.99 2.24
N PRO A 294 8.72 -10.25 2.15
CA PRO A 294 8.64 -10.93 0.88
C PRO A 294 7.52 -10.32 0.01
N PRO A 295 7.67 -10.35 -1.33
CA PRO A 295 6.59 -9.98 -2.23
C PRO A 295 5.35 -10.88 -2.02
N GLN A 296 4.17 -10.43 -2.46
CA GLN A 296 2.94 -11.23 -2.30
C GLN A 296 2.87 -12.39 -3.31
N THR A 297 3.45 -12.20 -4.49
CA THR A 297 3.47 -13.15 -5.60
C THR A 297 4.85 -13.14 -6.28
N PRO A 298 5.20 -14.17 -7.06
CA PRO A 298 6.46 -14.19 -7.82
C PRO A 298 6.59 -13.03 -8.82
N ASP A 299 5.48 -12.63 -9.43
CA ASP A 299 5.42 -11.57 -10.46
C ASP A 299 5.30 -10.16 -9.87
N TRP A 300 5.42 -10.02 -8.55
CA TRP A 300 5.30 -8.73 -7.90
C TRP A 300 6.45 -7.81 -8.30
N LYS A 301 6.12 -6.58 -8.69
CA LYS A 301 7.07 -5.66 -9.33
C LYS A 301 7.59 -4.56 -8.42
N TYR A 302 6.92 -4.28 -7.31
CA TYR A 302 7.12 -3.03 -6.58
C TYR A 302 7.68 -3.24 -5.17
N CYS A 303 8.57 -2.36 -4.72
CA CYS A 303 8.93 -2.33 -3.30
C CYS A 303 7.76 -1.80 -2.45
N SER A 304 7.88 -1.88 -1.12
CA SER A 304 6.87 -1.35 -0.19
C SER A 304 7.53 -0.43 0.85
N PRO A 305 7.88 0.82 0.47
CA PRO A 305 8.67 1.71 1.31
C PRO A 305 8.05 1.95 2.68
N THR A 306 6.75 2.19 2.74
CA THR A 306 6.01 2.45 3.99
C THR A 306 6.10 1.28 4.98
N ARG A 307 6.11 0.03 4.48
CA ARG A 307 6.26 -1.16 5.34
C ARG A 307 7.67 -1.27 5.91
N ILE A 308 8.69 -0.93 5.13
CA ILE A 308 10.09 -0.91 5.58
C ILE A 308 10.27 0.19 6.63
N TYR A 309 9.73 1.38 6.38
CA TYR A 309 9.75 2.48 7.33
C TYR A 309 9.08 2.11 8.65
N ARG A 310 7.86 1.53 8.61
CA ARG A 310 7.14 1.05 9.79
C ARG A 310 7.99 0.06 10.60
N ALA A 311 8.60 -0.93 9.93
CA ALA A 311 9.42 -1.94 10.59
C ALA A 311 10.58 -1.30 11.40
N VAL A 312 11.27 -0.32 10.83
CA VAL A 312 12.41 0.34 11.47
C VAL A 312 11.98 1.36 12.53
N ALA A 313 11.11 2.31 12.15
CA ALA A 313 10.81 3.49 12.96
C ALA A 313 9.77 3.23 14.06
N ILE A 314 8.81 2.32 13.82
CA ILE A 314 7.68 2.09 14.73
C ILE A 314 7.83 0.75 15.44
N GLU A 315 8.15 -0.29 14.68
CA GLU A 315 8.21 -1.65 15.21
C GLU A 315 9.60 -2.00 15.76
N HIS A 316 10.62 -1.19 15.48
CA HIS A 316 12.01 -1.38 15.93
C HIS A 316 12.60 -2.74 15.53
N ASN A 317 12.19 -3.28 14.39
CA ASN A 317 12.79 -4.46 13.75
C ASN A 317 13.81 -4.03 12.71
N LEU A 318 14.85 -4.83 12.47
CA LEU A 318 15.65 -4.70 11.26
C LEU A 318 14.93 -5.38 10.08
N PRO A 319 14.61 -4.64 9.00
CA PRO A 319 13.90 -5.20 7.86
C PRO A 319 14.81 -6.09 7.02
N ILE A 320 14.23 -7.19 6.53
CA ILE A 320 14.85 -8.15 5.63
C ILE A 320 14.08 -8.17 4.31
N LEU A 321 14.80 -8.03 3.20
CA LEU A 321 14.28 -8.20 1.85
C LEU A 321 14.67 -9.57 1.31
N THR A 322 13.76 -10.22 0.59
CA THR A 322 14.09 -11.43 -0.20
C THR A 322 14.65 -11.08 -1.57
N LYS A 323 14.51 -9.81 -1.99
CA LYS A 323 15.02 -9.25 -3.24
C LYS A 323 15.05 -7.72 -3.11
N HIS A 324 16.09 -7.09 -3.65
CA HIS A 324 16.16 -5.64 -3.85
C HIS A 324 15.48 -5.26 -5.18
N PHE A 325 14.50 -4.36 -5.16
CA PHE A 325 13.83 -3.88 -6.37
C PHE A 325 14.57 -2.71 -7.02
N SER A 326 15.40 -2.00 -6.26
CA SER A 326 16.14 -0.81 -6.71
C SER A 326 15.21 0.30 -7.18
N GLN A 327 14.10 0.48 -6.45
CA GLN A 327 13.06 1.46 -6.78
C GLN A 327 12.99 2.58 -5.76
N ASN A 328 13.37 2.32 -4.52
CA ASN A 328 13.33 3.31 -3.45
C ASN A 328 14.57 3.23 -2.56
N PRO A 329 15.19 4.36 -2.17
CA PRO A 329 16.42 4.35 -1.38
C PRO A 329 16.25 3.73 0.01
N ILE A 330 15.02 3.55 0.52
CA ILE A 330 14.81 2.88 1.80
C ILE A 330 15.18 1.40 1.76
N GLU A 331 15.19 0.79 0.57
CA GLU A 331 15.58 -0.61 0.42
C GLU A 331 17.05 -0.85 0.84
N ASP A 332 17.91 0.15 0.69
CA ASP A 332 19.33 0.11 1.07
C ASP A 332 19.54 0.03 2.59
N VAL A 333 18.50 0.34 3.38
CA VAL A 333 18.49 0.22 4.86
C VAL A 333 18.28 -1.23 5.30
N CYS A 334 17.85 -2.11 4.40
CA CYS A 334 17.48 -3.48 4.71
C CYS A 334 18.66 -4.47 4.61
N LEU A 335 18.52 -5.59 5.32
CA LEU A 335 19.35 -6.77 5.09
C LEU A 335 18.75 -7.59 3.92
N ILE A 336 19.56 -8.06 2.99
CA ILE A 336 19.10 -8.93 1.88
C ILE A 336 19.31 -10.39 2.26
N MET A 337 18.22 -11.18 2.27
CA MET A 337 18.26 -12.63 2.47
C MET A 337 18.70 -13.31 1.17
N GLU A 338 19.98 -13.62 1.07
CA GLU A 338 20.55 -14.29 -0.11
C GLU A 338 20.50 -15.81 0.03
N ASN A 339 20.91 -16.31 1.18
CA ASN A 339 21.01 -17.74 1.49
C ASN A 339 21.02 -17.96 3.01
N HIS A 340 21.25 -19.21 3.43
CA HIS A 340 21.27 -19.60 4.84
C HIS A 340 22.37 -18.91 5.68
N TYR A 341 23.48 -18.44 5.09
CA TYR A 341 24.51 -17.66 5.80
C TYR A 341 23.99 -16.30 6.29
N SER A 342 22.95 -15.75 5.67
CA SER A 342 22.29 -14.54 6.16
C SER A 342 21.79 -14.70 7.60
N LEU A 343 21.43 -15.93 8.02
CA LEU A 343 21.02 -16.22 9.40
C LEU A 343 22.16 -16.06 10.40
N ILE A 344 23.40 -16.42 10.02
CA ILE A 344 24.58 -16.24 10.86
C ILE A 344 24.84 -14.75 11.07
N LYS A 345 24.80 -13.95 10.01
CA LYS A 345 24.93 -12.49 10.08
C LYS A 345 23.86 -11.86 10.97
N MET A 346 22.62 -12.36 10.92
CA MET A 346 21.57 -11.92 11.85
C MET A 346 21.92 -12.26 13.29
N ILE A 347 22.33 -13.49 13.59
CA ILE A 347 22.76 -13.88 14.94
C ILE A 347 23.88 -12.96 15.44
N GLU A 348 24.90 -12.69 14.62
CA GLU A 348 26.01 -11.79 14.94
C GLU A 348 25.51 -10.37 15.27
N MET A 349 24.66 -9.79 14.42
CA MET A 349 24.09 -8.46 14.66
C MET A 349 23.23 -8.40 15.93
N TYR A 350 22.51 -9.48 16.24
CA TYR A 350 21.65 -9.53 17.43
C TYR A 350 22.47 -9.54 18.72
N PHE A 351 23.55 -10.33 18.77
CA PHE A 351 24.40 -10.44 19.95
C PHE A 351 25.50 -9.36 20.02
N ASN A 352 25.85 -8.75 18.90
CA ASN A 352 26.84 -7.68 18.82
C ASN A 352 26.21 -6.40 18.29
N ARG A 353 25.86 -5.51 19.22
CA ARG A 353 25.27 -4.21 18.93
C ARG A 353 26.16 -3.34 18.03
N GLN A 354 27.48 -3.41 18.16
CA GLN A 354 28.38 -2.60 17.34
C GLN A 354 28.29 -3.01 15.86
N ILE A 355 28.29 -4.32 15.56
CA ILE A 355 28.11 -4.83 14.18
C ILE A 355 26.76 -4.37 13.59
N MET A 356 25.71 -4.37 14.40
CA MET A 356 24.40 -3.86 13.99
C MET A 356 24.45 -2.34 13.70
N LEU A 357 25.08 -1.55 14.57
CA LEU A 357 25.22 -0.11 14.40
C LEU A 357 26.07 0.25 13.16
N ASP A 358 27.22 -0.40 12.99
CA ASP A 358 28.10 -0.26 11.82
C ASP A 358 27.36 -0.59 10.51
N PHE A 359 26.38 -1.50 10.58
CA PHE A 359 25.49 -1.78 9.46
C PHE A 359 24.46 -0.66 9.25
N ILE A 360 23.67 -0.32 10.26
CA ILE A 360 22.45 0.48 10.04
C ILE A 360 22.71 1.99 9.97
N GLU A 361 23.67 2.50 10.73
CA GLU A 361 23.92 3.92 10.88
C GLU A 361 24.26 4.63 9.55
N PRO A 362 25.27 4.18 8.78
CA PRO A 362 25.62 4.84 7.52
C PRO A 362 24.49 4.74 6.47
N ARG A 363 23.67 3.68 6.53
CA ARG A 363 22.54 3.47 5.62
C ARG A 363 21.40 4.44 5.90
N ILE A 364 21.03 4.62 7.17
CA ILE A 364 20.04 5.61 7.58
C ILE A 364 20.49 7.03 7.21
N GLU A 365 21.76 7.35 7.41
CA GLU A 365 22.31 8.67 7.08
C GLU A 365 22.24 8.93 5.58
N THR A 366 22.68 7.98 4.76
CA THR A 366 22.60 8.06 3.30
C THR A 366 21.15 8.22 2.84
N TYR A 367 20.24 7.39 3.36
CA TYR A 367 18.81 7.48 3.06
C TYR A 367 18.26 8.87 3.40
N ASN A 368 18.45 9.33 4.63
CA ASN A 368 17.94 10.61 5.13
C ASN A 368 18.47 11.80 4.30
N ASN A 369 19.72 11.77 3.87
CA ASN A 369 20.29 12.81 3.03
C ASN A 369 19.57 12.89 1.68
N ILE A 370 19.29 11.73 1.05
CA ILE A 370 18.53 11.66 -0.21
C ILE A 370 17.10 12.17 0.00
N VAL A 371 16.38 11.65 1.00
CA VAL A 371 14.95 11.95 1.15
C VAL A 371 14.68 13.37 1.61
N LYS A 372 15.57 13.99 2.41
CA LYS A 372 15.45 15.41 2.77
C LYS A 372 15.48 16.32 1.55
N GLN A 373 16.36 16.04 0.59
CA GLN A 373 16.44 16.79 -0.66
C GLN A 373 15.16 16.61 -1.49
N ARG A 374 14.65 15.38 -1.59
CA ARG A 374 13.42 15.08 -2.34
C ARG A 374 12.18 15.71 -1.69
N ASN A 375 12.04 15.62 -0.36
CA ASN A 375 10.94 16.23 0.39
C ASN A 375 10.98 17.77 0.32
N ALA A 376 12.15 18.39 0.24
CA ALA A 376 12.27 19.84 0.08
C ALA A 376 11.61 20.35 -1.22
N ILE A 377 11.57 19.55 -2.29
CA ILE A 377 10.90 19.88 -3.54
C ILE A 377 9.37 19.94 -3.34
N ILE A 378 8.80 18.97 -2.61
CA ILE A 378 7.37 18.96 -2.28
C ILE A 378 7.03 20.16 -1.39
N VAL A 379 7.82 20.41 -0.35
CA VAL A 379 7.63 21.54 0.57
C VAL A 379 7.64 22.87 -0.17
N LYS A 380 8.61 23.08 -1.08
CA LYS A 380 8.68 24.28 -1.91
C LYS A 380 7.43 24.42 -2.79
N SER A 381 7.00 23.32 -3.41
CA SER A 381 5.80 23.30 -4.26
C SER A 381 4.52 23.60 -3.48
N LEU A 382 4.38 23.04 -2.28
CA LEU A 382 3.24 23.30 -1.39
C LEU A 382 3.18 24.77 -0.97
N LYS A 383 4.31 25.37 -0.59
CA LYS A 383 4.38 26.81 -0.29
C LYS A 383 3.98 27.66 -1.49
N ALA A 384 4.47 27.33 -2.68
CA ALA A 384 4.13 28.06 -3.90
C ALA A 384 2.64 27.93 -4.28
N ILE A 385 2.01 26.80 -3.98
CA ILE A 385 0.57 26.59 -4.22
C ILE A 385 -0.27 27.35 -3.20
N GLY A 386 0.10 27.35 -1.92
CA GLY A 386 -0.63 28.10 -0.88
C GLY A 386 -0.50 29.63 -0.98
N SER A 387 0.52 30.14 -1.68
CA SER A 387 0.67 31.58 -1.94
C SER A 387 -0.24 32.12 -3.04
N LYS A 388 -0.90 31.25 -3.81
CA LYS A 388 -1.91 31.63 -4.80
C LYS A 388 -3.27 31.76 -4.12
#